data_AF-A0A7X9Q040-F1
#
_entry.id   AF-A0A7X9Q040-F1
#
_cell.length_a   1.000
_cell.length_b   1.000
_cell.length_c   1.000
_cell.angle_alpha   90.00
_cell.angle_beta   90.00
_cell.angle_gamma   90.00
#
_symmetry.space_group_name_H-M   'P 1'
#
loop_
_entity.id
_entity.type
_entity.pdbx_description
1 polymer ?
#
loop_
_entity_poly.entity_id
_entity_poly.type
_entity_poly.pdbx_seq_one_letter_code
_entity_poly.pdbx_strand_id
1 'polypeptide(L)'
;MKASQRRELERTALEVRKDIVRMTGVSRAGHLDSSLSVVDILVYLYWKVLKIRPDEPLWPERDRLVFSKDHGSPALYAVLARRGFFEREELWNYRRLGAMLQGRPEHARTPGVDAPGGSRGMAIGIANGLLLSSRMDGNDRRVFCIIGSEELREGSLWESALRAGDLGFEGLTVVVDSSAPPSAAQTPAPGKGASGRKRFEAFGWRVMEVDGHNFDHLERAVSRAHSDPEGLPCVILARTTPGKGVSSAEKGSLEKPGRLLDRNGMEQALRELELASGEMEEGVKP
;
A
#
# COMPACT_ATOMS: atom_id res chain seq x y z
N MET A 1 6.54 -17.49 -8.19
CA MET A 1 5.79 -16.86 -9.28
C MET A 1 6.44 -17.16 -10.63
N LYS A 2 5.67 -17.32 -11.72
CA LYS A 2 6.25 -17.45 -13.09
C LYS A 2 6.91 -16.14 -13.53
N ALA A 3 8.00 -16.22 -14.31
CA ALA A 3 8.73 -15.04 -14.77
C ALA A 3 7.86 -14.05 -15.58
N SER A 4 6.95 -14.56 -16.42
CA SER A 4 6.02 -13.71 -17.19
C SER A 4 5.07 -12.90 -16.30
N GLN A 5 4.53 -13.53 -15.25
CA GLN A 5 3.64 -12.86 -14.29
C GLN A 5 4.39 -11.79 -13.49
N ARG A 6 5.64 -12.08 -13.09
CA ARG A 6 6.49 -11.09 -12.42
C ARG A 6 6.68 -9.84 -13.28
N ARG A 7 7.03 -10.03 -14.55
CA ARG A 7 7.24 -8.92 -15.50
C ARG A 7 5.97 -8.09 -15.71
N GLU A 8 4.80 -8.74 -15.75
CA GLU A 8 3.52 -8.02 -15.84
C GLU A 8 3.26 -7.13 -14.61
N LEU A 9 3.58 -7.62 -13.41
CA LEU A 9 3.49 -6.83 -12.18
C LEU A 9 4.49 -5.68 -12.16
N GLU A 10 5.74 -5.91 -12.58
CA GLU A 10 6.78 -4.88 -12.69
C GLU A 10 6.37 -3.77 -13.66
N ARG A 11 5.86 -4.14 -14.84
CA ARG A 11 5.32 -3.20 -15.83
C ARG A 11 4.13 -2.41 -15.26
N THR A 12 3.21 -3.09 -14.58
CA THR A 12 2.05 -2.45 -13.96
C THR A 12 2.47 -1.47 -12.88
N ALA A 13 3.42 -1.84 -12.02
CA ALA A 13 3.95 -0.99 -10.96
C ALA A 13 4.66 0.24 -11.52
N LEU A 14 5.43 0.09 -12.60
CA LEU A 14 6.04 1.22 -13.30
C LEU A 14 4.98 2.21 -13.82
N GLU A 15 3.94 1.67 -14.44
CA GLU A 15 2.84 2.45 -15.00
C GLU A 15 2.00 3.17 -13.93
N VAL A 16 1.78 2.53 -12.77
CA VAL A 16 1.21 3.17 -11.59
C VAL A 16 2.09 4.33 -11.10
N ARG A 17 3.42 4.15 -11.04
CA ARG A 17 4.35 5.23 -10.64
C ARG A 17 4.26 6.44 -11.57
N LYS A 18 4.19 6.22 -12.88
CA LYS A 18 4.01 7.31 -13.87
C LYS A 18 2.71 8.08 -13.62
N ASP A 19 1.63 7.39 -13.28
CA ASP A 19 0.36 8.04 -12.97
C ASP A 19 0.40 8.83 -11.66
N ILE A 20 1.08 8.32 -10.64
CA ILE A 20 1.31 9.07 -9.39
C ILE A 20 2.10 10.36 -9.68
N VAL A 21 3.20 10.28 -10.44
CA VAL A 21 4.01 11.44 -10.82
C VAL A 21 3.16 12.48 -11.58
N ARG A 22 2.35 12.04 -12.56
CA ARG A 22 1.44 12.94 -13.29
C ARG A 22 0.38 13.55 -12.39
N MET A 23 -0.31 12.74 -11.58
CA MET A 23 -1.40 13.19 -10.71
C MET A 23 -0.90 14.21 -9.68
N THR A 24 0.24 13.95 -9.04
CA THR A 24 0.83 14.85 -8.04
C THR A 24 1.41 16.12 -8.68
N GLY A 25 1.96 16.02 -9.89
CA GLY A 25 2.44 17.18 -10.65
C GLY A 25 1.30 18.08 -11.15
N VAL A 26 0.22 17.51 -11.70
CA VAL A 26 -0.95 18.25 -12.21
C VAL A 26 -1.71 18.94 -11.08
N SER A 27 -1.97 18.22 -9.98
CA SER A 27 -2.66 18.79 -8.82
C SER A 27 -1.79 19.76 -8.03
N ARG A 28 -0.47 19.74 -8.25
CA ARG A 28 0.54 20.38 -7.39
C ARG A 28 0.28 20.05 -5.92
N ALA A 29 -0.02 18.78 -5.65
CA ALA A 29 -0.39 18.34 -4.32
C ALA A 29 -0.12 16.84 -4.11
N GLY A 30 0.12 16.44 -2.86
CA GLY A 30 0.32 15.03 -2.47
C GLY A 30 1.74 14.74 -1.97
N HIS A 31 1.99 13.48 -1.60
CA HIS A 31 3.26 13.03 -1.03
C HIS A 31 3.86 11.97 -1.93
N LEU A 32 4.72 12.39 -2.85
CA LEU A 32 5.29 11.53 -3.89
C LEU A 32 6.11 10.38 -3.28
N ASP A 33 6.96 10.71 -2.31
CA ASP A 33 7.79 9.77 -1.56
C ASP A 33 6.97 8.62 -0.93
N SER A 34 5.92 8.99 -0.20
CA SER A 34 5.03 8.06 0.51
C SER A 34 4.15 7.28 -0.46
N SER A 35 3.79 7.85 -1.60
CA SER A 35 2.98 7.18 -2.62
C SER A 35 3.80 6.14 -3.38
N LEU A 36 5.02 6.49 -3.81
CA LEU A 36 5.85 5.59 -4.61
C LEU A 36 6.38 4.39 -3.82
N SER A 37 6.55 4.49 -2.50
CA SER A 37 7.06 3.39 -1.66
C SER A 37 6.14 2.17 -1.64
N VAL A 38 4.83 2.38 -1.69
CA VAL A 38 3.82 1.35 -1.47
C VAL A 38 3.28 0.72 -2.76
N VAL A 39 3.76 1.17 -3.93
CA VAL A 39 3.22 0.77 -5.23
C VAL A 39 3.29 -0.74 -5.46
N ASP A 40 4.44 -1.37 -5.24
CA ASP A 40 4.59 -2.80 -5.53
C ASP A 40 3.71 -3.65 -4.60
N ILE A 41 3.54 -3.23 -3.34
CA ILE A 41 2.61 -3.87 -2.38
C ILE A 41 1.17 -3.81 -2.90
N LEU A 42 0.70 -2.61 -3.27
CA LEU A 42 -0.65 -2.43 -3.78
C LEU A 42 -0.87 -3.20 -5.10
N VAL A 43 0.07 -3.11 -6.04
CA VAL A 43 -0.02 -3.82 -7.32
C VAL A 43 -0.07 -5.32 -7.10
N TYR A 44 0.79 -5.86 -6.23
CA TYR A 44 0.75 -7.28 -5.88
C TYR A 44 -0.63 -7.67 -5.33
N LEU A 45 -1.14 -6.94 -4.34
CA LEU A 45 -2.43 -7.25 -3.72
C LEU A 45 -3.57 -7.20 -4.74
N TYR A 46 -3.68 -6.13 -5.53
CA TYR A 46 -4.81 -5.93 -6.45
C TYR A 46 -4.79 -6.81 -7.71
N TRP A 47 -3.62 -7.24 -8.19
CA TRP A 47 -3.51 -8.11 -9.37
C TRP A 47 -3.45 -9.61 -9.03
N LYS A 48 -3.00 -9.98 -7.83
CA LYS A 48 -2.76 -11.40 -7.49
C LYS A 48 -3.56 -11.93 -6.30
N VAL A 49 -3.92 -11.09 -5.34
CA VAL A 49 -4.39 -11.57 -4.04
C VAL A 49 -5.87 -11.31 -3.83
N LEU A 50 -6.30 -10.06 -4.02
CA LEU A 50 -7.64 -9.62 -3.63
C LEU A 50 -8.71 -10.21 -4.56
N LYS A 51 -9.71 -10.85 -3.98
CA LYS A 51 -10.96 -11.27 -4.63
C LYS A 51 -11.80 -10.02 -4.84
N ILE A 52 -11.78 -9.44 -6.04
CA ILE A 52 -12.49 -8.20 -6.38
C ILE A 52 -13.18 -8.26 -7.74
N ARG A 53 -14.24 -7.46 -7.88
CA ARG A 53 -14.93 -7.16 -9.15
C ARG A 53 -15.03 -5.63 -9.27
N PRO A 54 -14.21 -5.01 -10.13
CA PRO A 54 -14.15 -3.55 -10.24
C PRO A 54 -15.49 -2.90 -10.66
N ASP A 55 -16.28 -3.61 -11.46
CA ASP A 55 -17.63 -3.27 -11.89
C ASP A 55 -18.69 -3.45 -10.80
N GLU A 56 -18.40 -4.24 -9.75
CA GLU A 56 -19.23 -4.42 -8.57
C GLU A 56 -18.48 -4.01 -7.28
N PRO A 57 -18.15 -2.71 -7.08
CA PRO A 57 -17.31 -2.25 -5.98
C PRO A 57 -17.92 -2.50 -4.59
N LEU A 58 -19.23 -2.75 -4.50
CA LEU A 58 -19.94 -3.06 -3.28
C LEU A 58 -20.22 -4.56 -3.10
N TRP A 59 -19.74 -5.43 -4.00
CA TRP A 59 -19.94 -6.89 -3.92
C TRP A 59 -19.62 -7.41 -2.51
N PRO A 60 -20.59 -7.99 -1.77
CA PRO A 60 -20.40 -8.30 -0.36
C PRO A 60 -19.19 -9.19 -0.05
N GLU A 61 -19.01 -10.28 -0.80
CA GLU A 61 -17.97 -11.29 -0.56
C GLU A 61 -16.55 -10.89 -1.01
N ARG A 62 -16.37 -9.69 -1.56
CA ARG A 62 -15.05 -9.25 -2.00
C ARG A 62 -14.13 -9.03 -0.81
N ASP A 63 -12.84 -9.26 -1.02
CA ASP A 63 -11.82 -8.88 -0.05
C ASP A 63 -11.83 -7.35 0.13
N ARG A 64 -11.55 -6.90 1.36
CA ARG A 64 -11.51 -5.48 1.71
C ARG A 64 -10.07 -5.03 1.94
N LEU A 65 -9.78 -3.78 1.57
CA LEU A 65 -8.49 -3.16 1.85
C LEU A 65 -8.67 -1.84 2.58
N VAL A 66 -8.26 -1.80 3.85
CA VAL A 66 -8.18 -0.60 4.67
C VAL A 66 -6.82 0.07 4.44
N PHE A 67 -6.80 1.25 3.85
CA PHE A 67 -5.59 1.98 3.53
C PHE A 67 -5.43 3.20 4.47
N SER A 68 -4.61 3.07 5.49
CA SER A 68 -4.41 4.12 6.53
C SER A 68 -3.18 5.00 6.26
N LYS A 69 -2.31 4.57 5.33
CA LYS A 69 -1.19 5.35 4.83
C LYS A 69 -1.66 6.52 3.95
N ASP A 70 -2.40 7.47 4.54
CA ASP A 70 -3.14 8.54 3.84
C ASP A 70 -2.30 9.35 2.86
N HIS A 71 -1.04 9.61 3.23
CA HIS A 71 -0.10 10.36 2.39
C HIS A 71 0.20 9.63 1.07
N GLY A 72 0.05 8.30 1.04
CA GLY A 72 0.13 7.45 -0.15
C GLY A 72 -1.18 7.30 -0.92
N SER A 73 -2.22 8.09 -0.65
CA SER A 73 -3.50 8.02 -1.37
C SER A 73 -3.39 8.13 -2.90
N PRO A 74 -2.44 8.91 -3.49
CA PRO A 74 -2.16 8.85 -4.92
C PRO A 74 -1.91 7.42 -5.45
N ALA A 75 -1.22 6.57 -4.68
CA ALA A 75 -0.92 5.22 -5.11
C ALA A 75 -2.17 4.33 -5.10
N LEU A 76 -3.01 4.44 -4.05
CA LEU A 76 -4.28 3.73 -3.99
C LEU A 76 -5.18 4.11 -5.17
N TYR A 77 -5.32 5.41 -5.48
CA TYR A 77 -6.16 5.86 -6.57
C TYR A 77 -5.66 5.41 -7.94
N ALA A 78 -4.34 5.52 -8.20
CA ALA A 78 -3.76 5.06 -9.45
C ALA A 78 -3.96 3.55 -9.66
N VAL A 79 -3.88 2.76 -8.58
CA VAL A 79 -4.15 1.32 -8.61
C VAL A 79 -5.63 1.03 -8.86
N LEU A 80 -6.55 1.70 -8.17
CA LEU A 80 -8.00 1.53 -8.36
C LEU A 80 -8.44 1.90 -9.78
N ALA A 81 -7.97 3.03 -10.31
CA ALA A 81 -8.20 3.44 -11.70
C ALA A 81 -7.75 2.37 -12.69
N ARG A 82 -6.52 1.85 -12.53
CA ARG A 82 -5.97 0.81 -13.43
C ARG A 82 -6.63 -0.54 -13.28
N ARG A 83 -7.25 -0.83 -12.13
CA ARG A 83 -8.09 -2.02 -11.97
C ARG A 83 -9.48 -1.85 -12.55
N GLY A 84 -9.88 -0.64 -12.95
CA GLY A 84 -11.16 -0.37 -13.59
C GLY A 84 -12.29 -0.06 -12.61
N PHE A 85 -11.99 0.40 -11.39
CA PHE A 85 -13.02 0.87 -10.45
C PHE A 85 -13.65 2.20 -10.90
N PHE A 86 -12.91 2.97 -11.69
CA PHE A 86 -13.33 4.24 -12.30
C PHE A 86 -12.38 4.60 -13.43
N GLU A 87 -12.80 5.54 -14.28
CA GLU A 87 -12.01 6.02 -15.43
C GLU A 87 -10.69 6.66 -14.98
N ARG A 88 -9.62 6.39 -15.73
CA ARG A 88 -8.26 6.82 -15.38
C ARG A 88 -8.10 8.34 -15.40
N GLU A 89 -8.90 9.02 -16.21
CA GLU A 89 -8.91 10.47 -16.36
C GLU A 89 -9.26 11.19 -15.05
N GLU A 90 -9.97 10.53 -14.13
CA GLU A 90 -10.29 11.09 -12.82
C GLU A 90 -9.06 11.38 -11.96
N LEU A 91 -7.94 10.71 -12.22
CA LEU A 91 -6.66 10.99 -11.55
C LEU A 91 -6.23 12.46 -11.73
N TRP A 92 -6.60 13.11 -12.84
CA TRP A 92 -6.25 14.50 -13.11
C TRP A 92 -7.11 15.52 -12.35
N ASN A 93 -8.19 15.04 -11.71
CA ASN A 93 -9.07 15.83 -10.85
C ASN A 93 -8.70 15.73 -9.35
N TYR A 94 -7.61 15.04 -9.00
CA TYR A 94 -7.17 14.86 -7.62
C TYR A 94 -7.06 16.19 -6.85
N ARG A 95 -7.71 16.22 -5.67
CA ARG A 95 -7.84 17.37 -4.74
C ARG A 95 -8.52 18.62 -5.31
N ARG A 96 -9.22 18.51 -6.45
CA ARG A 96 -10.13 19.57 -6.87
C ARG A 96 -11.38 19.57 -6.00
N LEU A 97 -11.94 20.76 -5.74
CA LEU A 97 -13.18 20.91 -5.00
C LEU A 97 -14.30 20.15 -5.71
N GLY A 98 -15.03 19.31 -4.97
CA GLY A 98 -16.12 18.51 -5.53
C GLY A 98 -15.69 17.29 -6.36
N ALA A 99 -14.40 17.11 -6.66
CA ALA A 99 -13.91 15.93 -7.40
C ALA A 99 -13.96 14.65 -6.56
N MET A 100 -14.08 13.49 -7.20
CA MET A 100 -14.11 12.19 -6.52
C MET A 100 -12.89 11.96 -5.62
N LEU A 101 -11.69 12.20 -6.14
CA LEU A 101 -10.42 11.87 -5.49
C LEU A 101 -9.94 12.99 -4.56
N GLN A 102 -10.13 12.82 -3.26
CA GLN A 102 -9.70 13.77 -2.24
C GLN A 102 -8.32 13.43 -1.67
N GLY A 103 -7.72 14.36 -0.92
CA GLY A 103 -6.35 14.19 -0.39
C GLY A 103 -6.16 13.00 0.57
N ARG A 104 -7.27 12.44 1.06
CA ARG A 104 -7.32 11.22 1.88
C ARG A 104 -8.41 10.31 1.30
N PRO A 105 -8.27 8.98 1.40
CA PRO A 105 -9.27 8.04 0.92
C PRO A 105 -10.64 8.30 1.57
N GLU A 106 -11.69 8.34 0.76
CA GLU A 106 -13.06 8.53 1.21
C GLU A 106 -13.97 7.50 0.54
N HIS A 107 -14.38 6.51 1.32
CA HIS A 107 -15.20 5.38 0.85
C HIS A 107 -16.55 5.81 0.24
N ALA A 108 -17.15 6.89 0.77
CA ALA A 108 -18.44 7.39 0.30
C ALA A 108 -18.39 7.98 -1.11
N ARG A 109 -17.21 8.38 -1.58
CA ARG A 109 -17.04 9.11 -2.85
C ARG A 109 -16.25 8.32 -3.88
N THR A 110 -15.31 7.49 -3.47
CA THR A 110 -14.38 6.80 -4.38
C THR A 110 -14.68 5.29 -4.43
N PRO A 111 -15.15 4.76 -5.57
CA PRO A 111 -15.35 3.32 -5.75
C PRO A 111 -14.07 2.52 -5.47
N GLY A 112 -14.20 1.44 -4.70
CA GLY A 112 -13.08 0.58 -4.31
C GLY A 112 -12.32 1.02 -3.05
N VAL A 113 -12.59 2.20 -2.50
CA VAL A 113 -12.10 2.57 -1.17
C VAL A 113 -13.02 1.97 -0.10
N ASP A 114 -12.49 1.12 0.77
CA ASP A 114 -13.29 0.40 1.79
C ASP A 114 -13.44 1.12 3.12
N ALA A 115 -12.57 2.09 3.41
CA ALA A 115 -12.54 2.79 4.69
C ALA A 115 -12.14 4.25 4.51
N PRO A 116 -12.65 5.17 5.36
CA PRO A 116 -12.14 6.53 5.39
C PRO A 116 -10.70 6.53 5.92
N GLY A 117 -9.85 7.31 5.26
CA GLY A 117 -8.54 7.67 5.79
C GLY A 117 -8.61 8.88 6.72
N GLY A 118 -7.45 9.32 7.21
CA GLY A 118 -7.27 10.60 7.91
C GLY A 118 -6.94 10.49 9.39
N SER A 119 -7.06 9.31 9.98
CA SER A 119 -6.79 9.07 11.41
C SER A 119 -5.86 7.87 11.57
N ARG A 120 -4.60 8.17 11.90
CA ARG A 120 -3.56 7.16 12.12
C ARG A 120 -3.95 6.24 13.28
N GLY A 121 -3.60 4.96 13.14
CA GLY A 121 -3.84 3.94 14.16
C GLY A 121 -5.25 3.34 14.17
N MET A 122 -6.19 3.88 13.38
CA MET A 122 -7.55 3.35 13.29
C MET A 122 -7.69 2.13 12.37
N ALA A 123 -6.72 1.88 11.50
CA ALA A 123 -6.80 0.88 10.43
C ALA A 123 -7.19 -0.52 10.91
N ILE A 124 -6.48 -1.03 11.93
CA ILE A 124 -6.69 -2.37 12.47
C ILE A 124 -8.06 -2.45 13.16
N GLY A 125 -8.47 -1.38 13.87
CA GLY A 125 -9.79 -1.32 14.49
C GLY A 125 -10.93 -1.38 13.46
N ILE A 126 -10.81 -0.65 12.35
CA ILE A 126 -11.77 -0.71 11.24
C ILE A 126 -11.79 -2.11 10.64
N ALA A 127 -10.62 -2.70 10.38
CA ALA A 127 -10.51 -4.04 9.82
C ALA A 127 -11.09 -5.14 10.71
N ASN A 128 -10.90 -5.02 12.03
CA ASN A 128 -11.54 -5.86 13.03
C ASN A 128 -13.06 -5.82 12.90
N GLY A 129 -13.64 -4.63 12.71
CA GLY A 129 -15.08 -4.45 12.49
C GLY A 129 -15.55 -5.10 11.20
N LEU A 130 -14.80 -4.95 10.10
CA LEU A 130 -15.10 -5.57 8.80
C LEU A 130 -15.05 -7.11 8.84
N LEU A 131 -14.10 -7.68 9.58
CA LEU A 131 -14.02 -9.13 9.77
C LEU A 131 -15.11 -9.65 10.69
N LEU A 132 -15.46 -8.91 11.73
CA LEU A 132 -16.55 -9.29 12.61
C LEU A 132 -17.88 -9.32 11.87
N SER A 133 -18.19 -8.29 11.06
CA SER A 133 -19.39 -8.28 10.24
C SER A 133 -19.38 -9.40 9.20
N SER A 134 -18.23 -9.67 8.59
CA SER A 134 -18.02 -10.79 7.68
C SER A 134 -18.44 -12.14 8.30
N ARG A 135 -17.99 -12.42 9.53
CA ARG A 135 -18.37 -13.63 10.28
C ARG A 135 -19.86 -13.67 10.60
N MET A 136 -20.46 -12.54 11.00
CA MET A 136 -21.89 -12.46 11.30
C MET A 136 -22.77 -12.73 10.07
N ASP A 137 -22.30 -12.29 8.91
CA ASP A 137 -22.95 -12.50 7.60
C ASP A 137 -22.66 -13.90 7.02
N GLY A 138 -21.86 -14.74 7.68
CA GLY A 138 -21.50 -16.08 7.21
C GLY A 138 -20.64 -16.12 5.94
N ASN A 139 -19.88 -15.05 5.65
CA ASN A 139 -18.93 -15.02 4.54
C ASN A 139 -17.48 -15.13 5.06
N ASP A 140 -16.58 -15.53 4.17
CA ASP A 140 -15.17 -15.82 4.42
C ASP A 140 -14.22 -14.74 3.85
N ARG A 141 -14.73 -13.51 3.67
CA ARG A 141 -13.96 -12.44 3.03
C ARG A 141 -12.72 -12.10 3.87
N ARG A 142 -11.59 -11.82 3.21
CA ARG A 142 -10.37 -11.41 3.89
C ARG A 142 -10.29 -9.90 3.97
N VAL A 143 -9.57 -9.42 4.98
CA VAL A 143 -9.34 -7.99 5.16
C VAL A 143 -7.85 -7.72 5.23
N PHE A 144 -7.41 -6.83 4.33
CA PHE A 144 -6.05 -6.35 4.27
C PHE A 144 -5.99 -4.95 4.84
N CYS A 145 -4.94 -4.65 5.60
CA CYS A 145 -4.61 -3.29 6.01
C CYS A 145 -3.27 -2.90 5.42
N ILE A 146 -3.14 -1.66 4.96
CA ILE A 146 -1.84 -1.06 4.68
C ILE A 146 -1.68 0.15 5.58
N ILE A 147 -0.63 0.12 6.39
CA ILE A 147 -0.29 1.17 7.34
C ILE A 147 1.14 1.67 7.10
N GLY A 148 1.40 2.92 7.46
CA GLY A 148 2.77 3.44 7.52
C GLY A 148 3.46 3.05 8.82
N SER A 149 4.80 2.89 8.81
CA SER A 149 5.57 2.60 10.03
C SER A 149 5.42 3.67 11.13
N GLU A 150 5.05 4.89 10.78
CA GLU A 150 4.74 5.97 11.72
C GLU A 150 3.52 5.66 12.59
N GLU A 151 2.57 4.87 12.08
CA GLU A 151 1.35 4.51 12.81
C GLU A 151 1.63 3.52 13.95
N LEU A 152 2.78 2.84 13.94
CA LEU A 152 3.19 1.96 15.04
C LEU A 152 3.44 2.71 16.36
N ARG A 153 3.39 4.05 16.34
CA ARG A 153 3.47 4.91 17.53
C ARG A 153 2.11 5.20 18.16
N GLU A 154 1.02 4.91 17.46
CA GLU A 154 -0.34 5.19 17.92
C GLU A 154 -0.81 4.12 18.90
N GLY A 155 -1.35 4.55 20.05
CA GLY A 155 -1.86 3.63 21.08
C GLY A 155 -3.06 2.82 20.61
N SER A 156 -3.98 3.47 19.89
CA SER A 156 -5.19 2.85 19.33
C SER A 156 -4.90 1.67 18.40
N LEU A 157 -3.77 1.73 17.69
CA LEU A 157 -3.30 0.62 16.85
C LEU A 157 -3.03 -0.62 17.71
N TRP A 158 -2.34 -0.44 18.83
CA TRP A 158 -1.93 -1.54 19.70
C TRP A 158 -3.11 -2.14 20.48
N GLU A 159 -4.07 -1.32 20.90
CA GLU A 159 -5.34 -1.81 21.46
C GLU A 159 -6.08 -2.69 20.46
N SER A 160 -6.17 -2.25 19.21
CA SER A 160 -6.82 -3.00 18.13
C SER A 160 -6.05 -4.28 17.76
N ALA A 161 -4.72 -4.23 17.78
CA ALA A 161 -3.85 -5.36 17.49
C ALA A 161 -3.96 -6.45 18.58
N LEU A 162 -3.98 -6.05 19.86
CA LEU A 162 -4.24 -6.96 20.98
C LEU A 162 -5.59 -7.67 20.76
N ARG A 163 -6.64 -6.91 20.47
CA ARG A 163 -7.97 -7.48 20.28
C ARG A 163 -8.07 -8.45 19.09
N ALA A 164 -7.37 -8.17 17.99
CA ALA A 164 -7.36 -9.04 16.82
C ALA A 164 -6.68 -10.40 17.11
N GLY A 165 -5.64 -10.38 17.94
CA GLY A 165 -4.98 -11.59 18.44
C GLY A 165 -5.90 -12.43 19.31
N ASP A 166 -6.53 -11.81 20.32
CA ASP A 166 -7.46 -12.48 21.24
C ASP A 166 -8.65 -13.15 20.53
N LEU A 167 -9.13 -12.55 19.43
CA LEU A 167 -10.28 -13.05 18.67
C LEU A 167 -9.93 -14.09 17.60
N GLY A 168 -8.64 -14.36 17.39
CA GLY A 168 -8.17 -15.26 16.33
C GLY A 168 -8.72 -14.85 14.96
N PHE A 169 -8.46 -13.60 14.54
CA PHE A 169 -8.93 -13.08 13.24
C PHE A 169 -8.12 -13.64 12.06
N GLU A 170 -8.36 -14.92 11.79
CA GLU A 170 -8.02 -15.58 10.54
C GLU A 170 -8.61 -14.77 9.37
N GLY A 171 -7.77 -14.45 8.38
CA GLY A 171 -8.14 -13.58 7.25
C GLY A 171 -7.75 -12.12 7.41
N LEU A 172 -7.22 -11.68 8.57
CA LEU A 172 -6.60 -10.37 8.73
C LEU A 172 -5.13 -10.40 8.32
N THR A 173 -4.76 -9.59 7.32
CA THR A 173 -3.35 -9.35 6.96
C THR A 173 -3.03 -7.86 6.99
N VAL A 174 -2.13 -7.45 7.87
CA VAL A 174 -1.62 -6.08 7.94
C VAL A 174 -0.27 -6.02 7.22
N VAL A 175 -0.10 -5.07 6.30
CA VAL A 175 1.18 -4.76 5.67
C VAL A 175 1.67 -3.41 6.19
N VAL A 176 2.83 -3.41 6.84
CA VAL A 176 3.48 -2.19 7.32
C VAL A 176 4.48 -1.74 6.27
N ASP A 177 4.19 -0.61 5.64
CA ASP A 177 5.13 0.07 4.76
C ASP A 177 6.23 0.73 5.60
N SER A 178 7.36 0.03 5.71
CA SER A 178 8.50 0.40 6.55
C SER A 178 9.55 1.10 5.70
N SER A 179 9.20 2.32 5.31
CA SER A 179 10.09 3.20 4.57
C SER A 179 11.15 3.77 5.50
N ALA A 180 12.37 3.20 5.49
CA ALA A 180 13.50 3.77 6.22
C ALA A 180 14.11 4.91 5.37
N PRO A 181 14.43 6.08 5.95
CA PRO A 181 15.20 7.08 5.21
C PRO A 181 16.58 6.49 4.84
N PRO A 182 17.17 6.85 3.69
CA PRO A 182 18.45 6.28 3.22
C PRO A 182 19.59 6.39 4.25
N SER A 183 19.57 7.43 5.10
CA SER A 183 20.53 7.64 6.18
C SER A 183 20.38 6.68 7.36
N ALA A 184 19.20 6.11 7.58
CA ALA A 184 18.94 5.13 8.63
C ALA A 184 19.42 3.71 8.26
N ALA A 185 19.81 3.47 7.01
CA ALA A 185 20.42 2.21 6.59
C ALA A 185 21.83 1.99 7.17
N GLN A 186 22.49 3.05 7.68
CA GLN A 186 23.87 3.00 8.20
C GLN A 186 23.97 3.10 9.72
N THR A 187 22.86 3.32 10.43
CA THR A 187 22.88 3.43 11.89
C THR A 187 21.85 2.48 12.46
N PRO A 188 22.20 1.55 13.37
CA PRO A 188 21.21 0.91 14.21
C PRO A 188 20.60 2.01 15.08
N ALA A 189 19.51 2.63 14.61
CA ALA A 189 18.78 3.60 15.41
C ALA A 189 18.40 2.90 16.73
N PRO A 190 18.73 3.48 17.89
CA PRO A 190 18.49 2.82 19.17
C PRO A 190 16.97 2.67 19.36
N GLY A 191 16.51 1.42 19.25
CA GLY A 191 15.14 0.96 19.54
C GLY A 191 14.03 1.53 18.66
N LYS A 192 13.57 0.78 17.63
CA LYS A 192 12.21 0.97 17.02
C LYS A 192 11.77 -0.11 16.03
N GLY A 193 12.67 -0.80 15.32
CA GLY A 193 12.29 -1.95 14.47
C GLY A 193 12.03 -3.24 15.27
N ALA A 194 12.90 -3.52 16.24
CA ALA A 194 12.77 -4.66 17.15
C ALA A 194 11.56 -4.57 18.10
N SER A 195 10.93 -3.39 18.26
CA SER A 195 9.73 -3.24 19.11
C SER A 195 8.44 -3.61 18.39
N GLY A 196 8.32 -3.34 17.08
CA GLY A 196 7.10 -3.65 16.33
C GLY A 196 6.86 -5.16 16.23
N ARG A 197 7.84 -5.89 15.70
CA ARG A 197 7.82 -7.36 15.64
C ARG A 197 7.48 -7.99 16.98
N LYS A 198 8.26 -7.68 18.03
CA LYS A 198 8.09 -8.29 19.35
C LYS A 198 6.72 -8.00 19.97
N ARG A 199 6.15 -6.81 19.74
CA ARG A 199 4.81 -6.47 20.23
C ARG A 199 3.72 -7.26 19.52
N PHE A 200 3.79 -7.37 18.20
CA PHE A 200 2.84 -8.20 17.45
C PHE A 200 2.94 -9.67 17.85
N GLU A 201 4.15 -10.22 17.97
CA GLU A 201 4.37 -11.60 18.46
C GLU A 201 3.78 -11.79 19.86
N ALA A 202 4.00 -10.84 20.77
CA ALA A 202 3.43 -10.88 22.12
C ALA A 202 1.89 -10.80 22.14
N PHE A 203 1.27 -10.25 21.09
CA PHE A 203 -0.18 -10.20 20.90
C PHE A 203 -0.72 -11.38 20.09
N GLY A 204 0.08 -12.43 19.87
CA GLY A 204 -0.39 -13.63 19.16
C GLY A 204 -0.49 -13.46 17.65
N TRP A 205 0.26 -12.52 17.06
CA TRP A 205 0.32 -12.35 15.61
C TRP A 205 1.48 -13.11 15.00
N ARG A 206 1.28 -13.55 13.76
CA ARG A 206 2.38 -14.00 12.91
C ARG A 206 3.07 -12.83 12.24
N VAL A 207 4.37 -12.73 12.45
CA VAL A 207 5.19 -11.65 11.92
C VAL A 207 6.12 -12.16 10.83
N MET A 208 6.03 -11.54 9.65
CA MET A 208 6.93 -11.79 8.52
C MET A 208 7.63 -10.50 8.10
N GLU A 209 8.86 -10.61 7.61
CA GLU A 209 9.61 -9.48 7.08
C GLU A 209 9.99 -9.74 5.63
N VAL A 210 9.78 -8.75 4.79
CA VAL A 210 10.00 -8.87 3.34
C VAL A 210 10.68 -7.64 2.78
N ASP A 211 11.25 -7.81 1.58
CA ASP A 211 11.52 -6.69 0.71
C ASP A 211 10.20 -6.32 0.02
N GLY A 212 9.70 -5.13 0.28
CA GLY A 212 8.41 -4.64 -0.24
C GLY A 212 8.43 -4.35 -1.74
N HIS A 213 9.61 -4.33 -2.37
CA HIS A 213 9.80 -4.15 -3.80
C HIS A 213 10.05 -5.47 -4.55
N ASN A 214 10.02 -6.61 -3.84
CA ASN A 214 10.24 -7.93 -4.43
C ASN A 214 8.94 -8.74 -4.44
N PHE A 215 8.36 -8.93 -5.62
CA PHE A 215 7.10 -9.66 -5.77
C PHE A 215 7.16 -11.13 -5.33
N ASP A 216 8.30 -11.82 -5.42
CA ASP A 216 8.39 -13.19 -4.87
C ASP A 216 8.37 -13.18 -3.34
N HIS A 217 8.94 -12.16 -2.71
CA HIS A 217 8.94 -12.03 -1.26
C HIS A 217 7.52 -11.75 -0.77
N LEU A 218 6.80 -10.84 -1.44
CA LEU A 218 5.38 -10.57 -1.20
C LEU A 218 4.53 -11.83 -1.42
N GLU A 219 4.77 -12.59 -2.49
CA GLU A 219 4.04 -13.82 -2.79
C GLU A 219 4.20 -14.86 -1.70
N ARG A 220 5.44 -15.12 -1.26
CA ARG A 220 5.69 -16.09 -0.18
C ARG A 220 5.05 -15.65 1.13
N ALA A 221 5.12 -14.37 1.49
CA ALA A 221 4.57 -13.88 2.74
C ALA A 221 3.04 -13.94 2.76
N VAL A 222 2.37 -13.44 1.72
CA VAL A 222 0.91 -13.46 1.66
C VAL A 222 0.37 -14.89 1.54
N SER A 223 1.03 -15.76 0.79
CA SER A 223 0.63 -17.17 0.71
C SER A 223 0.73 -17.86 2.07
N ARG A 224 1.81 -17.60 2.82
CA ARG A 224 1.97 -18.13 4.18
C ARG A 224 0.97 -17.55 5.17
N ALA A 225 0.59 -16.28 5.02
CA ALA A 225 -0.46 -15.69 5.84
C ALA A 225 -1.82 -16.37 5.62
N HIS A 226 -2.10 -16.80 4.38
CA HIS A 226 -3.36 -17.44 4.03
C HIS A 226 -3.40 -18.93 4.39
N SER A 227 -2.28 -19.64 4.29
CA SER A 227 -2.21 -21.08 4.54
C SER A 227 -1.96 -21.42 6.00
N ASP A 228 -2.30 -20.52 6.92
CA ASP A 228 -1.89 -20.69 8.30
C ASP A 228 -2.80 -21.64 9.09
N PRO A 229 -2.28 -22.76 9.63
CA PRO A 229 -3.11 -23.74 10.31
C PRO A 229 -3.61 -23.29 11.69
N GLU A 230 -3.04 -22.22 12.27
CA GLU A 230 -3.39 -21.73 13.60
C GLU A 230 -4.45 -20.62 13.54
N GLY A 231 -4.82 -20.15 12.35
CA GLY A 231 -5.84 -19.11 12.15
C GLY A 231 -5.44 -17.73 12.73
N LEU A 232 -4.14 -17.47 12.90
CA LEU A 232 -3.67 -16.24 13.52
C LEU A 232 -3.70 -15.04 12.55
N PRO A 233 -3.98 -13.82 13.04
CA PRO A 233 -3.79 -12.61 12.25
C PRO A 233 -2.30 -12.46 11.88
N CYS A 234 -2.06 -11.96 10.67
CA CYS A 234 -0.72 -11.85 10.11
C CYS A 234 -0.31 -10.39 9.91
N VAL A 235 0.95 -10.08 10.22
CA VAL A 235 1.58 -8.80 9.90
C VAL A 235 2.84 -9.02 9.05
N ILE A 236 2.93 -8.27 7.96
CA ILE A 236 4.04 -8.25 7.03
C ILE A 236 4.74 -6.91 7.17
N LEU A 237 5.94 -6.90 7.74
CA LEU A 237 6.80 -5.74 7.80
C LEU A 237 7.58 -5.64 6.48
N ALA A 238 7.08 -4.79 5.58
CA ALA A 238 7.65 -4.63 4.25
C ALA A 238 8.68 -3.49 4.25
N ARG A 239 9.95 -3.82 4.03
CA ARG A 239 11.01 -2.81 3.88
C ARG A 239 10.88 -2.17 2.51
N THR A 240 10.77 -0.84 2.47
CA THR A 240 10.59 -0.08 1.24
C THR A 240 11.51 1.13 1.19
N THR A 241 11.64 1.70 0.01
CA THR A 241 12.35 2.93 -0.28
C THR A 241 11.32 4.04 -0.51
N PRO A 242 11.31 5.12 0.29
CA PRO A 242 10.55 6.34 -0.04
C PRO A 242 10.90 6.79 -1.46
N GLY A 243 9.90 7.14 -2.28
CA GLY A 243 10.15 7.69 -3.61
C GLY A 243 10.57 6.68 -4.67
N LYS A 244 10.42 5.36 -4.40
CA LYS A 244 10.91 4.28 -5.26
C LYS A 244 10.72 4.54 -6.76
N GLY A 245 11.85 4.57 -7.49
CA GLY A 245 11.91 4.76 -8.94
C GLY A 245 12.07 6.21 -9.40
N VAL A 246 12.08 7.19 -8.48
CA VAL A 246 12.36 8.61 -8.79
C VAL A 246 13.52 9.07 -7.92
N SER A 247 14.68 9.30 -8.55
CA SER A 247 15.95 9.49 -7.85
C SER A 247 15.96 10.68 -6.89
N SER A 248 15.30 11.78 -7.26
CA SER A 248 15.16 12.98 -6.42
C SER A 248 14.29 12.75 -5.19
N ALA A 249 13.29 11.86 -5.29
CA ALA A 249 12.44 11.46 -4.18
C ALA A 249 13.16 10.46 -3.27
N GLU A 250 13.89 9.49 -3.84
CA GLU A 250 14.66 8.50 -3.07
C GLU A 250 15.79 9.14 -2.25
N LYS A 251 16.47 10.15 -2.80
CA LYS A 251 17.57 10.86 -2.11
C LYS A 251 17.10 11.85 -1.04
N GLY A 252 15.79 11.95 -0.81
CA GLY A 252 15.23 12.95 0.10
C GLY A 252 15.48 14.39 -0.35
N SER A 253 15.85 14.63 -1.61
CA SER A 253 16.02 15.98 -2.20
C SER A 253 14.69 16.77 -2.20
N LEU A 254 13.59 16.07 -2.01
CA LEU A 254 12.36 16.60 -1.44
C LEU A 254 12.55 16.79 0.09
N GLU A 255 13.44 17.70 0.49
CA GLU A 255 13.91 17.90 1.87
C GLU A 255 12.80 18.25 2.89
N LYS A 256 11.55 18.38 2.43
CA LYS A 256 10.35 18.49 3.25
C LYS A 256 9.32 17.47 2.75
N PRO A 257 8.71 16.65 3.64
CA PRO A 257 7.59 15.79 3.28
C PRO A 257 6.52 16.60 2.51
N GLY A 258 6.10 16.09 1.35
CA GLY A 258 5.11 16.77 0.51
C GLY A 258 5.63 17.93 -0.33
N ARG A 259 6.95 18.06 -0.55
CA ARG A 259 7.48 19.02 -1.55
C ARG A 259 6.93 18.65 -2.93
N LEU A 260 6.27 19.62 -3.55
CA LEU A 260 5.57 19.46 -4.81
C LEU A 260 6.57 19.38 -5.96
N LEU A 261 6.26 18.53 -6.94
CA LEU A 261 6.95 18.57 -8.22
C LEU A 261 6.48 19.80 -8.99
N ASP A 262 7.44 20.63 -9.41
CA ASP A 262 7.18 21.58 -10.49
C ASP A 262 7.17 20.84 -11.84
N ARG A 263 6.92 21.57 -12.93
CA ARG A 263 6.84 20.99 -14.27
C ARG A 263 8.15 20.27 -14.65
N ASN A 264 9.29 20.87 -14.35
CA ASN A 264 10.60 20.30 -14.70
C ASN A 264 10.87 19.02 -13.91
N GLY A 265 10.59 19.03 -12.60
CA GLY A 265 10.73 17.86 -11.74
C GLY A 265 9.79 16.72 -12.15
N MET A 266 8.57 17.04 -12.57
CA MET A 266 7.64 16.06 -13.13
C MET A 266 8.16 15.46 -14.44
N GLU A 267 8.60 16.27 -15.39
CA GLU A 267 9.14 15.80 -16.66
C GLU A 267 10.40 14.95 -16.46
N GLN A 268 11.29 15.34 -15.54
CA GLN A 268 12.47 14.56 -15.18
C GLN A 268 12.08 13.20 -14.56
N ALA A 269 11.18 13.20 -13.57
CA ALA A 269 10.74 11.96 -12.93
C ALA A 269 10.08 10.99 -13.92
N LEU A 270 9.31 11.51 -14.88
CA LEU A 270 8.72 10.68 -15.94
C LEU A 270 9.78 10.08 -16.87
N ARG A 271 10.80 10.87 -17.26
CA ARG A 271 11.92 10.37 -18.07
C ARG A 271 12.69 9.26 -17.36
N GLU A 272 12.94 9.41 -16.06
CA GLU A 272 13.60 8.36 -15.25
C GLU A 272 12.80 7.05 -15.28
N LEU A 273 11.47 7.14 -15.11
CA LEU A 273 10.59 5.97 -15.19
C LEU A 273 10.47 5.40 -16.61
N GLU A 274 10.59 6.22 -17.66
CA GLU A 274 10.59 5.77 -19.05
C GLU A 274 11.88 5.04 -19.42
N LEU A 275 13.04 5.52 -18.96
CA LEU A 275 14.32 4.83 -19.15
C LEU A 275 14.31 3.44 -18.50
N ALA A 276 13.80 3.35 -17.26
CA ALA A 276 13.61 2.07 -16.60
C ALA A 276 12.68 1.12 -17.39
N SER A 277 11.66 1.67 -18.07
CA SER A 277 10.79 0.90 -18.98
C SER A 277 11.58 0.32 -20.16
N GLY A 278 12.44 1.14 -20.77
CA GLY A 278 13.25 0.74 -21.93
C GLY A 278 14.25 -0.35 -21.56
N GLU A 279 14.93 -0.23 -20.42
CA GLU A 279 15.85 -1.27 -19.93
C GLU A 279 15.13 -2.60 -19.66
N MET A 280 13.90 -2.55 -19.14
CA MET A 280 13.05 -3.73 -18.96
C MET A 280 12.64 -4.38 -20.28
N GLU A 281 12.54 -3.62 -21.38
CA GLU A 281 12.22 -4.13 -22.72
C GLU A 281 13.48 -4.58 -23.48
N GLU A 282 14.64 -3.95 -23.29
CA GLU A 282 15.90 -4.32 -23.94
C GLU A 282 16.54 -5.58 -23.36
N GLY A 283 16.36 -5.83 -22.05
CA GLY A 283 16.69 -7.11 -21.41
C GLY A 283 15.83 -8.30 -21.88
N VAL A 284 14.93 -8.08 -22.85
CA VAL A 284 14.05 -9.08 -23.50
C VAL A 284 14.58 -9.54 -24.85
N LYS A 285 15.73 -9.02 -25.33
CA LYS A 285 16.35 -9.60 -26.54
C LYS A 285 16.74 -11.07 -26.25
N PRO A 286 16.31 -12.01 -27.11
CA PRO A 286 16.38 -13.45 -26.86
C PRO A 286 17.80 -13.99 -26.72
#